data_AF-A0A957BT03-F1
#
_entry.id   AF-A0A957BT03-F1
#
_cell.length_a   1.000
_cell.length_b   1.000
_cell.length_c   1.000
_cell.angle_alpha   90.00
_cell.angle_beta   90.00
_cell.angle_gamma   90.00
#
_symmetry.space_group_name_H-M   'P 1'
#
loop_
_entity.id
_entity.type
_entity.pdbx_description
1 polymer ?
#
loop_
_entity_poly.entity_id
_entity_poly.type
_entity_poly.pdbx_seq_one_letter_code
_entity_poly.pdbx_strand_id
1 'polypeptide(L)'
;AWNLQNVTPAPPPLILALGLGIPLLIAVPGIVRAIRRFELDGDRLFLMWLVVMVIAIYLPMNIQRRFSAGMMIPIAYFATRAVEDVWLNHISRRRRPLVYTAVVTVMPLSLLFVLAASVLPFANASQSIPGGMLERDYTQAFDWLQPRTSTNDVVLASPVVSMWLPGYTGARVVYGHEYETVNAAANRQAVLNWYGAGNTSDCSDLLQEYNIRYVLLGPQERLLGDAVCATTLEPVVTFNNVTIYAP
;
A
#
# COMPACT_ATOMS: atom_id res chain seq x y z
N ALA A 1 -19.28 -3.91 8.96
CA ALA A 1 -18.92 -4.40 7.61
C ALA A 1 -17.50 -3.97 7.22
N TRP A 2 -17.20 -2.68 7.04
CA TRP A 2 -15.91 -2.20 6.54
C TRP A 2 -14.66 -2.60 7.38
N ASN A 3 -14.71 -2.54 8.71
CA ASN A 3 -13.54 -2.91 9.53
C ASN A 3 -13.23 -4.43 9.50
N LEU A 4 -14.19 -5.27 9.15
CA LEU A 4 -14.02 -6.74 9.13
C LEU A 4 -13.15 -7.20 7.95
N GLN A 5 -13.15 -6.46 6.84
CA GLN A 5 -12.32 -6.76 5.66
C GLN A 5 -10.91 -6.15 5.74
N ASN A 6 -10.68 -5.17 6.63
CA ASN A 6 -9.38 -4.50 6.76
C ASN A 6 -8.40 -5.30 7.62
N VAL A 7 -7.91 -6.42 7.08
CA VAL A 7 -7.04 -7.38 7.79
C VAL A 7 -5.59 -7.25 7.31
N THR A 8 -4.70 -6.80 8.20
CA THR A 8 -3.26 -6.72 7.97
C THR A 8 -2.52 -7.57 9.01
N PRO A 9 -2.29 -8.87 8.76
CA PRO A 9 -1.77 -9.79 9.76
C PRO A 9 -0.33 -9.45 10.15
N ALA A 10 -0.01 -9.69 11.43
CA ALA A 10 1.34 -9.59 11.95
C ALA A 10 2.29 -10.47 11.12
N PRO A 11 3.49 -9.97 10.78
CA PRO A 11 4.52 -10.84 10.25
C PRO A 11 4.92 -11.88 11.33
N PRO A 12 5.38 -13.08 10.91
CA PRO A 12 6.00 -14.02 11.84
C PRO A 12 7.12 -13.32 12.65
N PRO A 13 7.32 -13.63 13.95
CA PRO A 13 8.31 -12.95 14.78
C PRO A 13 9.72 -12.91 14.19
N LEU A 14 10.14 -14.01 13.54
CA LEU A 14 11.43 -14.08 12.86
C LEU A 14 11.50 -13.08 11.69
N ILE A 15 10.44 -12.96 10.89
CA ILE A 15 10.38 -12.02 9.77
C ILE A 15 10.36 -10.57 10.28
N LEU A 16 9.69 -10.30 11.40
CA LEU A 16 9.73 -8.99 12.06
C LEU A 16 11.17 -8.64 12.49
N ALA A 17 11.86 -9.56 13.16
CA ALA A 17 13.23 -9.36 13.61
C ALA A 17 14.21 -9.15 12.45
N LEU A 18 14.10 -9.97 11.39
CA LEU A 18 14.88 -9.82 10.17
C LEU A 18 14.58 -8.50 9.45
N GLY A 19 13.34 -8.05 9.46
CA GLY A 19 12.92 -6.77 8.87
C GLY A 19 13.52 -5.54 9.57
N LEU A 20 13.85 -5.64 10.87
CA LEU A 20 14.58 -4.60 11.60
C LEU A 20 16.10 -4.64 11.34
N GLY A 21 16.61 -5.76 10.81
CA GLY A 21 17.96 -5.90 10.25
C GLY A 21 19.11 -5.54 11.18
N ILE A 22 20.15 -4.92 10.61
CA ILE A 22 21.37 -4.50 11.30
C ILE A 22 21.07 -3.58 12.51
N PRO A 23 20.16 -2.58 12.42
CA PRO A 23 19.79 -1.76 13.58
C PRO A 23 19.39 -2.57 14.81
N LEU A 24 18.60 -3.64 14.67
CA LEU A 24 18.21 -4.49 15.79
C LEU A 24 19.43 -5.19 16.40
N LEU A 25 20.32 -5.74 15.58
CA LEU A 25 21.54 -6.42 16.04
C LEU A 25 22.43 -5.48 16.88
N ILE A 26 22.58 -4.24 16.42
CA ILE A 26 23.33 -3.22 17.15
C ILE A 26 22.62 -2.86 18.47
N ALA A 27 21.29 -2.81 18.48
CA ALA A 27 20.48 -2.46 19.64
C ALA A 27 20.44 -3.53 20.76
N VAL A 28 20.72 -4.80 20.45
CA VAL A 28 20.59 -5.92 21.42
C VAL A 28 21.26 -5.64 22.78
N PRO A 29 22.54 -5.19 22.86
CA PRO A 29 23.17 -4.95 24.16
C PRO A 29 22.47 -3.84 24.96
N GLY A 30 21.98 -2.79 24.28
CA GLY A 30 21.24 -1.69 24.89
C GLY A 30 19.89 -2.15 25.44
N ILE A 31 19.15 -2.97 24.66
CA ILE A 31 17.88 -3.57 25.10
C ILE A 31 18.10 -4.49 26.30
N VAL A 32 19.13 -5.37 26.25
CA VAL A 32 19.45 -6.28 27.36
C VAL A 32 19.83 -5.51 28.62
N ARG A 33 20.59 -4.41 28.50
CA ARG A 33 20.92 -3.53 29.63
C ARG A 33 19.65 -2.90 30.22
N ALA A 34 18.77 -2.36 29.38
CA ALA A 34 17.53 -1.73 29.79
C ALA A 34 16.60 -2.71 30.53
N ILE A 35 16.48 -3.95 30.05
CA ILE A 35 15.69 -5.01 30.69
C ILE A 35 16.26 -5.36 32.08
N ARG A 36 17.59 -5.44 32.20
CA ARG A 36 18.24 -5.84 33.47
C ARG A 36 18.22 -4.76 34.53
N ARG A 37 18.34 -3.50 34.15
CA ARG A 37 18.47 -2.39 35.10
C ARG A 37 17.17 -1.64 35.35
N PHE A 38 16.31 -1.52 34.32
CA PHE A 38 15.01 -0.86 34.37
C PHE A 38 15.04 0.50 35.11
N GLU A 39 16.06 1.31 34.83
CA GLU A 39 16.31 2.59 35.49
C GLU A 39 15.22 3.62 35.16
N LEU A 40 14.94 4.57 36.06
CA LEU A 40 13.95 5.63 35.85
C LEU A 40 14.49 6.74 34.91
N ASP A 41 14.84 6.37 33.68
CA ASP A 41 15.40 7.25 32.67
C ASP A 41 14.73 7.04 31.29
N GLY A 42 15.38 7.51 30.21
CA GLY A 42 14.93 7.29 28.85
C GLY A 42 14.81 5.80 28.47
N ASP A 43 15.63 4.92 29.05
CA ASP A 43 15.65 3.50 28.71
C ASP A 43 14.33 2.83 29.10
N ARG A 44 13.73 3.20 30.25
CA ARG A 44 12.42 2.66 30.65
C ARG A 44 11.31 3.07 29.70
N LEU A 45 11.28 4.33 29.26
CA LEU A 45 10.27 4.81 28.31
C LEU A 45 10.36 4.04 26.98
N PHE A 46 11.54 3.97 26.38
CA PHE A 46 11.72 3.30 25.09
C PHE A 46 11.56 1.78 25.18
N LEU A 47 11.89 1.17 26.32
CA LEU A 47 11.63 -0.24 26.56
C LEU A 47 10.13 -0.51 26.67
N MET A 48 9.40 0.27 27.47
CA MET A 48 7.94 0.14 27.58
C MET A 48 7.25 0.40 26.24
N TRP A 49 7.69 1.40 25.49
CA TRP A 49 7.23 1.64 24.12
C TRP A 49 7.42 0.38 23.26
N LEU A 50 8.64 -0.15 23.19
CA LEU A 50 8.94 -1.33 22.38
C LEU A 50 8.09 -2.55 22.80
N VAL A 51 7.94 -2.79 24.11
CA VAL A 51 7.11 -3.88 24.64
C VAL A 51 5.64 -3.70 24.27
N VAL A 52 5.07 -2.51 24.48
CA VAL A 52 3.68 -2.20 24.13
C VAL A 52 3.44 -2.40 22.63
N MET A 53 4.38 -2.01 21.77
CA MET A 53 4.27 -2.24 20.33
C MET A 53 4.29 -3.73 19.99
N VAL A 54 5.20 -4.52 20.56
CA VAL A 54 5.23 -5.97 20.33
C VAL A 54 3.91 -6.61 20.76
N ILE A 55 3.37 -6.23 21.92
CA ILE A 55 2.07 -6.71 22.39
C ILE A 55 0.95 -6.30 21.42
N ALA A 56 0.92 -5.02 21.00
CA ALA A 56 -0.11 -4.51 20.10
C ALA A 56 -0.07 -5.17 18.71
N ILE A 57 1.12 -5.49 18.19
CA ILE A 57 1.30 -6.22 16.91
C ILE A 57 0.68 -7.61 16.99
N TYR A 58 0.78 -8.31 18.12
CA TYR A 58 0.32 -9.70 18.25
C TYR A 58 -1.03 -9.86 18.95
N LEU A 59 -1.68 -8.75 19.34
CA LEU A 59 -3.06 -8.78 19.83
C LEU A 59 -4.00 -9.24 18.70
N PRO A 60 -5.06 -10.03 18.98
CA PRO A 60 -6.00 -10.50 17.95
C PRO A 60 -6.92 -9.37 17.45
N MET A 61 -6.33 -8.43 16.71
CA MET A 61 -6.99 -7.31 16.05
C MET A 61 -6.81 -7.42 14.52
N ASN A 62 -7.66 -6.74 13.75
CA ASN A 62 -7.55 -6.82 12.28
C ASN A 62 -6.32 -6.06 11.73
N ILE A 63 -5.86 -5.01 12.41
CA ILE A 63 -4.79 -4.10 11.92
C ILE A 63 -3.41 -4.34 12.54
N GLN A 64 -3.08 -5.60 12.86
CA GLN A 64 -1.83 -5.99 13.56
C GLN A 64 -0.56 -5.36 13.01
N ARG A 65 -0.31 -5.48 11.71
CA ARG A 65 0.91 -4.95 11.07
C ARG A 65 1.03 -3.43 11.18
N ARG A 66 -0.07 -2.68 11.28
CA ARG A 66 -0.04 -1.21 11.39
C ARG A 66 0.56 -0.76 12.73
N PHE A 67 0.48 -1.59 13.77
CA PHE A 67 1.11 -1.31 15.06
C PHE A 67 2.63 -1.43 15.04
N SER A 68 3.26 -1.90 13.96
CA SER A 68 4.73 -1.84 13.82
C SER A 68 5.21 -0.46 13.38
N ALA A 69 4.32 0.42 12.92
CA ALA A 69 4.66 1.78 12.52
C ALA A 69 5.26 2.54 13.71
N GLY A 70 6.50 3.01 13.55
CA GLY A 70 7.25 3.69 14.61
C GLY A 70 8.18 2.79 15.43
N MET A 71 8.19 1.46 15.23
CA MET A 71 9.06 0.54 15.99
C MET A 71 10.55 0.82 15.77
N MET A 72 10.89 1.42 14.63
CA MET A 72 12.26 1.85 14.33
C MET A 72 12.77 2.91 15.32
N ILE A 73 11.90 3.69 15.98
CA ILE A 73 12.27 4.75 16.92
C ILE A 73 12.95 4.16 18.18
N PRO A 74 12.31 3.27 18.97
CA PRO A 74 12.97 2.65 20.12
C PRO A 74 14.18 1.80 19.71
N ILE A 75 14.15 1.15 18.53
CA ILE A 75 15.30 0.40 18.02
C ILE A 75 16.50 1.33 17.76
N ALA A 76 16.28 2.48 17.12
CA ALA A 76 17.33 3.47 16.90
C ALA A 76 17.89 4.02 18.22
N TYR A 77 17.03 4.30 19.19
CA TYR A 77 17.44 4.72 20.53
C TYR A 77 18.39 3.70 21.18
N PHE A 78 17.99 2.42 21.24
CA PHE A 78 18.81 1.38 21.84
C PHE A 78 20.06 1.06 21.03
N ALA A 79 20.01 1.17 19.70
CA ALA A 79 21.19 1.04 18.85
C ALA A 79 22.22 2.12 19.19
N THR A 80 21.81 3.39 19.30
CA THR A 80 22.71 4.48 19.67
C THR A 80 23.31 4.29 21.06
N ARG A 81 22.49 3.94 22.06
CA ARG A 81 22.95 3.65 23.42
C ARG A 81 23.95 2.48 23.45
N ALA A 82 23.65 1.39 22.73
CA ALA A 82 24.55 0.24 22.65
C ALA A 82 25.87 0.59 21.94
N VAL A 83 25.83 1.46 20.93
CA VAL A 83 27.04 1.94 20.25
C VAL A 83 27.95 2.67 21.23
N GLU A 84 27.40 3.59 22.02
CA GLU A 84 28.15 4.37 23.00
C GLU A 84 28.67 3.52 24.17
N ASP A 85 27.77 2.77 24.81
CA ASP A 85 28.05 2.07 26.06
C ASP A 85 28.87 0.78 25.86
N VAL A 86 28.74 0.13 24.69
CA VAL A 86 29.27 -1.23 24.47
C VAL A 86 30.21 -1.27 23.28
N TRP A 87 29.73 -0.99 22.06
CA TRP A 87 30.51 -1.25 20.85
C TRP A 87 31.74 -0.35 20.73
N LEU A 88 31.63 0.92 21.10
CA LEU A 88 32.75 1.86 21.08
C LEU A 88 33.91 1.44 22.00
N ASN A 89 33.62 0.74 23.10
CA ASN A 89 34.63 0.26 24.03
C ASN A 89 35.44 -0.91 23.46
N HIS A 90 34.87 -1.65 22.51
CA HIS A 90 35.53 -2.77 21.84
C HIS A 90 36.29 -2.34 20.58
N ILE A 91 36.12 -1.09 20.12
CA ILE A 91 36.77 -0.57 18.91
C ILE A 91 37.88 0.43 19.29
N SER A 92 39.10 0.16 18.84
CA SER A 92 40.24 1.07 19.07
C SER A 92 39.97 2.46 18.48
N ARG A 93 40.40 3.51 19.18
CA ARG A 93 40.15 4.92 18.77
C ARG A 93 40.57 5.21 17.32
N ARG A 94 41.64 4.55 16.85
CA ARG A 94 42.13 4.67 15.45
C ARG A 94 41.19 4.06 14.41
N ARG A 95 40.45 2.99 14.76
CA ARG A 95 39.56 2.27 13.83
C ARG A 95 38.10 2.75 13.87
N ARG A 96 37.71 3.50 14.90
CA ARG A 96 36.35 4.07 15.04
C ARG A 96 35.83 4.73 13.75
N PRO A 97 36.53 5.71 13.12
CA PRO A 97 35.98 6.37 11.94
C PRO A 97 35.73 5.38 10.79
N LEU A 98 36.64 4.42 10.56
CA LEU A 98 36.47 3.40 9.53
C LEU A 98 35.23 2.52 9.77
N VAL A 99 35.04 2.05 11.01
CA VAL A 99 33.88 1.20 11.36
C VAL A 99 32.58 1.98 11.23
N TYR A 100 32.53 3.24 11.68
CA TYR A 100 31.35 4.07 11.51
C TYR A 100 31.02 4.31 10.05
N THR A 101 32.00 4.70 9.24
CA THR A 101 31.80 4.89 7.80
C THR A 101 31.29 3.62 7.15
N ALA A 102 31.86 2.45 7.49
CA ALA A 102 31.39 1.18 6.97
C ALA A 102 29.92 0.89 7.35
N VAL A 103 29.56 1.00 8.64
CA VAL A 103 28.19 0.73 9.11
C VAL A 103 27.18 1.69 8.48
N VAL A 104 27.48 2.99 8.48
CA VAL A 104 26.63 4.03 7.89
C VAL A 104 26.50 3.86 6.37
N THR A 105 27.52 3.35 5.69
CA THR A 105 27.45 3.07 4.24
C THR A 105 26.67 1.80 3.94
N VAL A 106 26.77 0.77 4.80
CA VAL A 106 26.07 -0.51 4.61
C VAL A 106 24.59 -0.44 4.98
N MET A 107 24.22 0.32 6.00
CA MET A 107 22.81 0.49 6.42
C MET A 107 21.86 0.87 5.26
N PRO A 108 22.13 1.89 4.44
CA PRO A 108 21.26 2.26 3.32
C PRO A 108 21.31 1.29 2.15
N LEU A 109 22.23 0.31 2.10
CA LEU A 109 22.17 -0.75 1.07
C LEU A 109 20.87 -1.57 1.19
N SER A 110 20.31 -1.69 2.39
CA SER A 110 18.97 -2.28 2.57
C SER A 110 17.87 -1.45 1.89
N LEU A 111 18.02 -0.13 1.82
CA LEU A 111 17.11 0.74 1.07
C LEU A 111 17.29 0.58 -0.43
N LEU A 112 18.51 0.30 -0.90
CA LEU A 112 18.73 -0.06 -2.32
C LEU A 112 18.02 -1.37 -2.68
N PHE A 113 17.95 -2.34 -1.77
CA PHE A 113 17.14 -3.54 -1.99
C PHE A 113 15.65 -3.20 -2.11
N VAL A 114 15.11 -2.35 -1.23
CA VAL A 114 13.70 -1.91 -1.31
C VAL A 114 13.45 -1.16 -2.63
N LEU A 115 14.35 -0.24 -3.00
CA LEU A 115 14.26 0.50 -4.26
C LEU A 115 14.31 -0.45 -5.46
N ALA A 116 15.27 -1.38 -5.49
CA ALA A 116 15.37 -2.39 -6.55
C ALA A 116 14.11 -3.26 -6.62
N ALA A 117 13.62 -3.77 -5.50
CA ALA A 117 12.40 -4.57 -5.45
C ALA A 117 11.17 -3.79 -5.97
N SER A 118 11.12 -2.48 -5.75
CA SER A 118 10.05 -1.62 -6.26
C SER A 118 10.18 -1.25 -7.74
N VAL A 119 11.41 -1.14 -8.27
CA VAL A 119 11.66 -0.65 -9.65
C VAL A 119 11.82 -1.79 -10.66
N LEU A 120 12.44 -2.91 -10.27
CA LEU A 120 12.74 -4.03 -11.16
C LEU A 120 11.50 -4.63 -11.85
N PRO A 121 10.32 -4.75 -11.22
CA PRO A 121 9.12 -5.23 -11.91
C PRO A 121 8.71 -4.34 -13.09
N PHE A 122 9.06 -3.05 -13.07
CA PHE A 122 8.78 -2.11 -14.16
C PHE A 122 9.85 -2.11 -15.25
N ALA A 123 11.09 -2.48 -14.92
CA ALA A 123 12.16 -2.66 -15.90
C ALA A 123 11.92 -3.91 -16.79
N ASN A 124 11.18 -4.89 -16.28
CA ASN A 124 10.83 -6.12 -16.98
C ASN A 124 9.35 -6.11 -17.36
N ALA A 125 9.01 -5.78 -18.61
CA ALA A 125 7.63 -5.67 -19.08
C ALA A 125 6.77 -6.93 -18.80
N SER A 126 7.38 -8.12 -18.79
CA SER A 126 6.72 -9.40 -18.48
C SER A 126 6.39 -9.62 -17.00
N GLN A 127 6.89 -8.76 -16.10
CA GLN A 127 6.64 -8.81 -14.66
C GLN A 127 5.92 -7.55 -14.16
N SER A 128 5.39 -6.73 -15.06
CA SER A 128 4.63 -5.54 -14.69
C SER A 128 3.43 -5.95 -13.82
N ILE A 129 3.36 -5.39 -12.62
CA ILE A 129 2.27 -5.64 -11.69
C ILE A 129 1.02 -4.96 -12.24
N PRO A 130 -0.11 -5.67 -12.44
CA PRO A 130 -1.35 -5.06 -12.92
C PRO A 130 -1.72 -3.84 -12.07
N GLY A 131 -1.86 -2.68 -12.72
CA GLY A 131 -2.16 -1.41 -12.05
C GLY A 131 -1.00 -0.72 -11.33
N GLY A 132 0.23 -1.22 -11.42
CA GLY A 132 1.43 -0.52 -10.91
C GLY A 132 1.79 0.74 -11.71
N MET A 133 1.41 0.77 -12.99
CA MET A 133 1.40 1.97 -13.84
C MET A 133 0.09 1.97 -14.63
N LEU A 134 -0.43 3.15 -14.90
CA LEU A 134 -1.63 3.34 -15.70
C LEU A 134 -1.26 3.87 -17.08
N GLU A 135 -1.92 3.38 -18.13
CA GLU A 135 -1.69 3.81 -19.50
C GLU A 135 -1.98 5.32 -19.66
N ARG A 136 -1.16 5.99 -20.47
CA ARG A 136 -1.24 7.45 -20.68
C ARG A 136 -2.61 7.92 -21.20
N ASP A 137 -3.35 7.07 -21.89
CA ASP A 137 -4.67 7.43 -22.42
C ASP A 137 -5.69 7.70 -21.29
N TYR A 138 -5.54 7.08 -20.11
CA TYR A 138 -6.42 7.35 -18.96
C TYR A 138 -6.22 8.73 -18.36
N THR A 139 -5.01 9.32 -18.44
CA THR A 139 -4.79 10.65 -17.86
C THR A 139 -5.64 11.70 -18.57
N GLN A 140 -5.77 11.61 -19.89
CA GLN A 140 -6.63 12.50 -20.67
C GLN A 140 -8.12 12.31 -20.33
N ALA A 141 -8.55 11.07 -20.11
CA ALA A 141 -9.91 10.77 -19.64
C ALA A 141 -10.17 11.38 -18.25
N PHE A 142 -9.20 11.28 -17.34
CA PHE A 142 -9.29 11.88 -16.00
C PHE A 142 -9.32 13.41 -16.04
N ASP A 143 -8.47 14.04 -16.85
CA ASP A 143 -8.46 15.50 -17.03
C ASP A 143 -9.81 16.00 -17.57
N TRP A 144 -10.46 15.22 -18.45
CA TRP A 144 -11.80 15.54 -18.93
C TRP A 144 -12.89 15.37 -17.87
N LEU A 145 -12.79 14.33 -17.03
CA LEU A 145 -13.73 14.03 -15.95
C LEU A 145 -13.62 15.00 -14.78
N GLN A 146 -12.42 15.42 -14.41
CA GLN A 146 -12.15 16.24 -13.23
C GLN A 146 -13.06 17.48 -13.10
N PRO A 147 -13.25 18.33 -14.12
CA PRO A 147 -14.16 19.48 -14.02
C PRO A 147 -15.64 19.10 -14.16
N ARG A 148 -15.97 17.83 -14.44
CA ARG A 148 -17.33 17.34 -14.73
C ARG A 148 -17.89 16.43 -13.64
N THR A 149 -17.06 15.90 -12.76
CA THR A 149 -17.46 15.04 -11.66
C THR A 149 -17.20 15.69 -10.30
N SER A 150 -17.90 15.20 -9.30
CA SER A 150 -17.83 15.60 -7.91
C SER A 150 -17.88 14.38 -7.01
N THR A 151 -17.74 14.57 -5.69
CA THR A 151 -17.86 13.49 -4.70
C THR A 151 -19.23 12.81 -4.67
N ASN A 152 -20.25 13.40 -5.31
CA ASN A 152 -21.58 12.81 -5.41
C ASN A 152 -21.72 11.89 -6.62
N ASP A 153 -20.87 12.07 -7.64
CA ASP A 153 -20.91 11.29 -8.87
C ASP A 153 -20.19 9.95 -8.70
N VAL A 154 -20.71 8.91 -9.36
CA VAL A 154 -20.10 7.59 -9.41
C VAL A 154 -19.64 7.29 -10.83
N VAL A 155 -18.40 6.86 -10.95
CA VAL A 155 -17.81 6.43 -12.22
C VAL A 155 -17.48 4.94 -12.14
N LEU A 156 -17.92 4.19 -13.14
CA LEU A 156 -17.58 2.78 -13.29
C LEU A 156 -16.32 2.64 -14.15
N ALA A 157 -15.34 1.94 -13.61
CA ALA A 157 -14.12 1.56 -14.32
C ALA A 157 -13.64 0.20 -13.79
N SER A 158 -12.66 -0.40 -14.45
CA SER A 158 -12.00 -1.63 -13.97
C SER A 158 -11.42 -1.43 -12.57
N PRO A 159 -11.20 -2.52 -11.80
CA PRO A 159 -10.54 -2.45 -10.51
C PRO A 159 -9.18 -1.73 -10.54
N VAL A 160 -8.43 -1.89 -11.63
CA VAL A 160 -7.12 -1.24 -11.81
C VAL A 160 -7.29 0.27 -11.93
N VAL A 161 -8.14 0.73 -12.85
CA VAL A 161 -8.35 2.16 -13.13
C VAL A 161 -9.01 2.86 -11.95
N SER A 162 -9.96 2.19 -11.29
CA SER A 162 -10.72 2.73 -10.16
C SER A 162 -9.88 3.04 -8.92
N MET A 163 -8.69 2.43 -8.77
CA MET A 163 -7.76 2.82 -7.70
C MET A 163 -7.18 4.23 -7.88
N TRP A 164 -7.08 4.71 -9.12
CA TRP A 164 -6.51 6.02 -9.44
C TRP A 164 -7.59 7.09 -9.51
N LEU A 165 -8.74 6.75 -10.06
CA LEU A 165 -9.79 7.69 -10.48
C LEU A 165 -10.24 8.68 -9.39
N PRO A 166 -10.50 8.28 -8.12
CA PRO A 166 -10.93 9.22 -7.08
C PRO A 166 -9.88 10.30 -6.78
N GLY A 167 -8.59 9.95 -6.82
CA GLY A 167 -7.49 10.89 -6.54
C GLY A 167 -7.33 11.97 -7.61
N TYR A 168 -7.70 11.69 -8.85
CA TYR A 168 -7.61 12.65 -9.96
C TYR A 168 -8.90 13.46 -10.18
N THR A 169 -10.06 12.83 -10.00
CA THR A 169 -11.35 13.39 -10.44
C THR A 169 -12.27 13.80 -9.29
N GLY A 170 -11.99 13.35 -8.07
CA GLY A 170 -12.87 13.50 -6.91
C GLY A 170 -14.16 12.66 -6.97
N ALA A 171 -14.39 11.89 -8.04
CA ALA A 171 -15.55 11.02 -8.17
C ALA A 171 -15.44 9.78 -7.28
N ARG A 172 -16.59 9.20 -6.92
CA ARG A 172 -16.67 7.89 -6.29
C ARG A 172 -16.60 6.78 -7.33
N VAL A 173 -16.20 5.59 -6.88
CA VAL A 173 -16.13 4.38 -7.71
C VAL A 173 -16.88 3.25 -7.01
N VAL A 174 -17.41 2.30 -7.80
CA VAL A 174 -18.10 1.11 -7.26
C VAL A 174 -17.14 0.24 -6.44
N TYR A 175 -15.91 0.06 -6.95
CA TYR A 175 -14.83 -0.64 -6.27
C TYR A 175 -13.52 0.13 -6.48
N GLY A 176 -12.85 0.52 -5.40
CA GLY A 176 -11.52 1.15 -5.44
C GLY A 176 -10.44 0.20 -4.93
N HIS A 177 -10.34 0.07 -3.61
CA HIS A 177 -9.35 -0.79 -2.95
C HIS A 177 -10.01 -1.78 -1.98
N GLU A 178 -9.37 -2.94 -1.75
CA GLU A 178 -9.88 -4.01 -0.88
C GLU A 178 -10.09 -3.59 0.58
N TYR A 179 -9.36 -2.57 1.04
CA TYR A 179 -9.46 -2.05 2.41
C TYR A 179 -10.27 -0.75 2.52
N GLU A 180 -10.67 -0.13 1.39
CA GLU A 180 -11.31 1.19 1.38
C GLU A 180 -12.75 1.15 0.84
N THR A 181 -13.08 0.14 0.05
CA THR A 181 -14.44 -0.07 -0.48
C THR A 181 -15.30 -0.84 0.52
N VAL A 182 -16.49 -0.36 0.88
CA VAL A 182 -17.42 -1.16 1.70
C VAL A 182 -17.86 -2.41 0.91
N ASN A 183 -17.82 -3.59 1.54
CA ASN A 183 -18.14 -4.86 0.89
C ASN A 183 -17.27 -5.12 -0.35
N ALA A 184 -15.97 -4.85 -0.24
CA ALA A 184 -15.02 -4.83 -1.36
C ALA A 184 -15.10 -6.07 -2.26
N ALA A 185 -15.22 -7.28 -1.71
CA ALA A 185 -15.31 -8.51 -2.51
C ALA A 185 -16.56 -8.55 -3.40
N ALA A 186 -17.72 -8.18 -2.86
CA ALA A 186 -18.97 -8.15 -3.60
C ALA A 186 -18.93 -7.06 -4.68
N ASN A 187 -18.49 -5.84 -4.33
CA ASN A 187 -18.39 -4.74 -5.29
C ASN A 187 -17.37 -5.02 -6.39
N ARG A 188 -16.23 -5.64 -6.05
CA ARG A 188 -15.24 -6.10 -7.04
C ARG A 188 -15.88 -7.08 -8.02
N GLN A 189 -16.60 -8.07 -7.51
CA GLN A 189 -17.24 -9.07 -8.34
C GLN A 189 -18.33 -8.46 -9.22
N ALA A 190 -19.09 -7.49 -8.71
CA ALA A 190 -20.10 -6.77 -9.47
C ALA A 190 -19.49 -6.03 -10.67
N VAL A 191 -18.37 -5.32 -10.46
CA VAL A 191 -17.62 -4.66 -11.55
C VAL A 191 -17.10 -5.69 -12.57
N LEU A 192 -16.51 -6.80 -12.10
CA LEU A 192 -16.00 -7.85 -12.98
C LEU A 192 -17.12 -8.49 -13.83
N ASN A 193 -18.26 -8.78 -13.22
CA ASN A 193 -19.41 -9.36 -13.90
C ASN A 193 -19.98 -8.41 -14.95
N TRP A 194 -20.02 -7.12 -14.68
CA TRP A 194 -20.54 -6.12 -15.62
C TRP A 194 -19.67 -6.00 -16.88
N TYR A 195 -18.34 -5.91 -16.73
CA TYR A 195 -17.43 -5.87 -17.89
C TYR A 195 -17.29 -7.24 -18.59
N GLY A 196 -17.44 -8.33 -17.84
CA GLY A 196 -17.38 -9.70 -18.36
C GLY A 196 -18.71 -10.27 -18.86
N ALA A 197 -19.78 -9.47 -18.88
CA ALA A 197 -21.10 -9.93 -19.29
C ALA A 197 -21.11 -10.39 -20.75
N GLY A 198 -21.69 -11.57 -21.01
CA GLY A 198 -21.80 -12.15 -22.36
C GLY A 198 -23.05 -11.70 -23.14
N ASN A 199 -23.93 -10.92 -22.52
CA ASN A 199 -25.15 -10.39 -23.13
C ASN A 199 -25.53 -9.04 -22.48
N THR A 200 -26.62 -8.44 -22.96
CA THR A 200 -27.07 -7.11 -22.51
C THR A 200 -28.20 -7.12 -21.46
N SER A 201 -28.65 -8.28 -20.96
CA SER A 201 -29.91 -8.36 -20.20
C SER A 201 -29.86 -7.63 -18.86
N ASP A 202 -28.73 -7.70 -18.18
CA ASP A 202 -28.59 -7.25 -16.78
C ASP A 202 -27.69 -6.01 -16.65
N CYS A 203 -27.36 -5.37 -17.78
CA CYS A 203 -26.39 -4.27 -17.81
C CYS A 203 -26.87 -3.02 -17.07
N SER A 204 -28.18 -2.79 -16.98
CA SER A 204 -28.77 -1.65 -16.29
C SER A 204 -28.72 -1.76 -14.76
N ASP A 205 -28.67 -2.97 -14.21
CA ASP A 205 -28.91 -3.20 -12.79
C ASP A 205 -27.83 -2.52 -11.94
N LEU A 206 -26.57 -2.73 -12.29
CA LEU A 206 -25.44 -2.10 -11.60
C LEU A 206 -25.43 -0.58 -11.79
N LEU A 207 -25.78 -0.11 -12.99
CA LEU A 207 -25.82 1.31 -13.34
C LEU A 207 -26.85 2.06 -12.49
N GLN A 208 -28.02 1.45 -12.30
CA GLN A 208 -29.11 2.00 -11.49
C GLN A 208 -28.82 1.87 -9.99
N GLU A 209 -28.33 0.72 -9.52
CA GLU A 209 -28.01 0.47 -8.11
C GLU A 209 -27.04 1.54 -7.56
N TYR A 210 -25.99 1.87 -8.32
CA TYR A 210 -24.96 2.82 -7.90
C TYR A 210 -25.16 4.23 -8.46
N ASN A 211 -26.23 4.48 -9.22
CA ASN A 211 -26.46 5.74 -9.94
C ASN A 211 -25.22 6.21 -10.71
N ILE A 212 -24.72 5.31 -11.57
CA ILE A 212 -23.49 5.51 -12.32
C ILE A 212 -23.70 6.62 -13.35
N ARG A 213 -22.82 7.63 -13.32
CA ARG A 213 -22.89 8.76 -14.24
C ARG A 213 -22.03 8.58 -15.48
N TYR A 214 -20.86 7.96 -15.31
CA TYR A 214 -19.94 7.68 -16.41
C TYR A 214 -19.40 6.26 -16.31
N VAL A 215 -19.14 5.65 -17.46
CA VAL A 215 -18.46 4.37 -17.57
C VAL A 215 -17.21 4.55 -18.44
N LEU A 216 -16.06 4.06 -17.97
CA LEU A 216 -14.84 4.02 -18.79
C LEU A 216 -14.72 2.68 -19.48
N LEU A 217 -14.23 2.68 -20.71
CA LEU A 217 -13.81 1.48 -21.43
C LEU A 217 -12.45 1.76 -22.08
N GLY A 218 -11.40 1.26 -21.46
CA GLY A 218 -10.03 1.35 -21.92
C GLY A 218 -9.34 -0.02 -22.00
N PRO A 219 -8.00 -0.02 -22.16
CA PRO A 219 -7.21 -1.25 -22.19
C PRO A 219 -7.42 -2.18 -20.99
N GLN A 220 -7.65 -1.63 -19.79
CA GLN A 220 -7.77 -2.40 -18.54
C GLN A 220 -9.15 -3.03 -18.41
N GLU A 221 -10.20 -2.34 -18.86
CA GLU A 221 -11.55 -2.90 -18.90
C GLU A 221 -11.67 -4.01 -19.95
N ARG A 222 -11.00 -3.87 -21.11
CA ARG A 222 -10.97 -4.90 -22.17
C ARG A 222 -10.28 -6.19 -21.74
N LEU A 223 -9.46 -6.17 -20.69
CA LEU A 223 -8.89 -7.40 -20.12
C LEU A 223 -9.91 -8.21 -19.32
N LEU A 224 -11.06 -7.62 -18.96
CA LEU A 224 -12.09 -8.27 -18.15
C LEU A 224 -13.14 -9.00 -19.02
N GLY A 225 -13.26 -8.64 -20.30
CA GLY A 225 -14.19 -9.23 -21.25
C GLY A 225 -14.46 -8.28 -22.43
N ASP A 226 -15.39 -8.69 -23.30
CA ASP A 226 -15.79 -7.91 -24.49
C ASP A 226 -16.61 -6.65 -24.14
N ALA A 227 -16.97 -6.45 -22.87
CA ALA A 227 -17.72 -5.30 -22.37
C ALA A 227 -19.01 -5.03 -23.17
N VAL A 228 -19.78 -6.10 -23.45
CA VAL A 228 -21.03 -6.03 -24.23
C VAL A 228 -22.00 -4.99 -23.64
N CYS A 229 -22.02 -4.83 -22.32
CA CYS A 229 -22.81 -3.80 -21.64
C CYS A 229 -22.47 -2.35 -22.04
N ALA A 230 -21.23 -2.06 -22.44
CA ALA A 230 -20.89 -0.70 -22.89
C ALA A 230 -21.56 -0.34 -24.23
N THR A 231 -21.97 -1.34 -25.02
CA THR A 231 -22.66 -1.12 -26.31
C THR A 231 -24.08 -0.59 -26.15
N THR A 232 -24.67 -0.70 -24.95
CA THR A 232 -26.00 -0.15 -24.66
C THR A 232 -25.95 1.30 -24.18
N LEU A 233 -24.76 1.90 -24.06
CA LEU A 233 -24.55 3.24 -23.53
C LEU A 233 -24.17 4.23 -24.64
N GLU A 234 -24.40 5.51 -24.41
CA GLU A 234 -24.00 6.55 -25.36
C GLU A 234 -22.52 6.91 -25.20
N PRO A 235 -21.69 6.83 -26.25
CA PRO A 235 -20.31 7.28 -26.20
C PRO A 235 -20.25 8.81 -26.13
N VAL A 236 -19.61 9.36 -25.11
CA VAL A 236 -19.51 10.81 -24.87
C VAL A 236 -18.22 11.39 -25.46
N VAL A 237 -17.09 10.72 -25.23
CA VAL A 237 -15.78 11.14 -25.73
C VAL A 237 -14.80 9.97 -25.76
N THR A 238 -13.89 9.98 -26.75
CA THR A 238 -12.83 8.97 -26.90
C THR A 238 -11.45 9.65 -26.92
N PHE A 239 -10.55 9.15 -26.07
CA PHE A 239 -9.14 9.52 -26.01
C PHE A 239 -8.30 8.29 -26.37
N ASN A 240 -7.88 8.20 -27.64
CA ASN A 240 -7.15 7.05 -28.18
C ASN A 240 -7.85 5.71 -27.84
N ASN A 241 -7.32 4.94 -26.90
CA ASN A 241 -7.87 3.64 -26.51
C ASN A 241 -8.92 3.68 -25.40
N VAL A 242 -9.18 4.84 -24.78
CA VAL A 242 -10.12 4.99 -23.67
C VAL A 242 -11.36 5.75 -24.16
N THR A 243 -12.54 5.17 -23.99
CA THR A 243 -13.82 5.85 -24.27
C THR A 243 -14.62 6.01 -22.99
N ILE A 244 -15.24 7.19 -22.83
CA ILE A 244 -16.16 7.49 -21.74
C ILE A 244 -17.58 7.42 -22.28
N TYR A 245 -18.42 6.64 -21.60
CA TYR A 245 -19.83 6.46 -21.91
C TYR A 245 -20.70 7.08 -20.81
N ALA A 246 -21.95 7.40 -21.15
CA ALA A 246 -23.01 7.77 -20.22
C ALA A 246 -24.21 6.81 -20.37
N PRO A 247 -24.83 6.35 -19.26
CA PRO A 247 -26.07 5.57 -19.30
C PRO A 247 -27.29 6.34 -19.79
#